data_AF-A0A1I4DS57-F1
#
_entry.id   AF-A0A1I4DS57-F1
#
_cell.length_a   1.000
_cell.length_b   1.000
_cell.length_c   1.000
_cell.angle_alpha   90.00
_cell.angle_beta   90.00
_cell.angle_gamma   90.00
#
_symmetry.space_group_name_H-M   'P 1'
#
loop_
_entity.id
_entity.type
_entity.pdbx_description
1 polymer ?
#
loop_
_entity_poly.entity_id
_entity_poly.type
_entity_poly.pdbx_seq_one_letter_code
_entity_poly.pdbx_strand_id
1 'polypeptide(L)'
;MSRLQEFREVINQIRMAWQEGHKAALLMLMNVQGSAYRLPGTKVMMAEDGRIFGTISGGCLESDLFGWAEKAMQSGEPRLQRYDLSESEVWSLGIGCKGSLTIGILPVNPQDRFWLQVDEALQREQSVSLIIEIINGSRALLTENEMVAREGDLLPEEVLRLAMPDSALIARHVQKSLFLKADIFISMW
;
A
#
# COMPACT_ATOMS: atom_id res chain seq x y z
N MET A 1 15.26 9.59 -4.05
CA MET A 1 14.25 9.75 -2.99
C MET A 1 14.24 8.47 -2.15
N SER A 2 14.28 8.56 -0.83
CA SER A 2 14.17 7.36 0.03
C SER A 2 12.73 6.84 0.02
N ARG A 3 12.53 5.56 0.35
CA ARG A 3 11.16 4.97 0.45
C ARG A 3 10.32 5.63 1.54
N LEU A 4 10.96 6.08 2.62
CA LEU A 4 10.33 6.85 3.68
C LEU A 4 9.84 8.22 3.18
N GLN A 5 10.66 8.91 2.40
CA GLN A 5 10.31 10.20 1.80
C GLN A 5 9.17 10.05 0.79
N GLU A 6 9.20 9.01 -0.06
CA GLU A 6 8.08 8.67 -0.96
C GLU A 6 6.78 8.45 -0.18
N PHE A 7 6.84 7.71 0.92
CA PHE A 7 5.64 7.47 1.71
C PHE A 7 5.11 8.74 2.36
N ARG A 8 6.00 9.56 2.94
CA ARG A 8 5.63 10.85 3.52
C ARG A 8 4.97 11.76 2.49
N GLU A 9 5.51 11.84 1.28
CA GLU A 9 4.92 12.64 0.22
C GLU A 9 3.53 12.14 -0.18
N VAL A 10 3.34 10.82 -0.29
CA VAL A 10 2.02 10.23 -0.58
C VAL A 10 1.01 10.56 0.53
N ILE A 11 1.37 10.43 1.81
CA ILE A 11 0.50 10.78 2.93
C ILE A 11 0.24 12.29 2.99
N ASN A 12 1.23 13.13 2.67
CA ASN A 12 1.04 14.58 2.58
C ASN A 12 0.00 14.94 1.51
N GLN A 13 0.04 14.28 0.35
CA GLN A 13 -0.92 14.50 -0.72
C GLN A 13 -2.33 14.04 -0.33
N ILE A 14 -2.44 12.92 0.39
CA ILE A 14 -3.72 12.48 0.98
C ILE A 14 -4.27 13.54 1.94
N ARG A 15 -3.41 14.08 2.81
CA ARG A 15 -3.80 15.14 3.77
C ARG A 15 -4.25 16.42 3.06
N MET A 16 -3.59 16.81 1.97
CA MET A 16 -4.04 17.95 1.15
C MET A 16 -5.42 17.70 0.54
N ALA A 17 -5.67 16.50 0.00
CA ALA A 17 -6.99 16.14 -0.53
C ALA A 17 -8.09 16.26 0.54
N TRP A 18 -7.83 15.82 1.76
CA TRP A 18 -8.77 15.97 2.88
C TRP A 18 -9.05 17.42 3.26
N GLN A 19 -8.03 18.28 3.27
CA GLN A 19 -8.18 19.71 3.56
C GLN A 19 -9.07 20.41 2.54
N GLU A 20 -9.09 19.90 1.31
CA GLU A 20 -9.94 20.37 0.23
C GLU A 20 -11.32 19.67 0.19
N GLY A 21 -11.59 18.77 1.13
CA GLY A 21 -12.88 18.08 1.27
C GLY A 21 -13.04 16.84 0.39
N HIS A 22 -11.96 16.34 -0.21
CA HIS A 22 -11.98 15.17 -1.08
C HIS A 22 -11.57 13.90 -0.32
N LYS A 23 -12.25 12.78 -0.61
CA LYS A 23 -11.77 11.47 -0.17
C LYS A 23 -10.50 11.09 -0.91
N ALA A 24 -9.68 10.24 -0.30
CA ALA A 24 -8.48 9.71 -0.92
C ALA A 24 -8.24 8.24 -0.56
N ALA A 25 -7.55 7.54 -1.45
CA ALA A 25 -7.08 6.17 -1.27
C ALA A 25 -5.57 6.07 -1.46
N LEU A 26 -4.95 5.21 -0.66
CA LEU A 26 -3.58 4.75 -0.82
C LEU A 26 -3.59 3.44 -1.60
N LEU A 27 -2.94 3.46 -2.76
CA LEU A 27 -2.66 2.26 -3.53
C LEU A 27 -1.25 1.80 -3.24
N MET A 28 -1.07 0.48 -3.18
CA MET A 28 0.23 -0.11 -2.94
C MET A 28 0.45 -1.32 -3.84
N LEU A 29 1.58 -1.35 -4.53
CA LEU A 29 1.98 -2.52 -5.32
C LEU A 29 2.48 -3.61 -4.36
N MET A 30 1.68 -4.66 -4.19
CA MET A 30 1.89 -5.73 -3.20
C MET A 30 2.64 -6.93 -3.73
N ASN A 31 2.57 -7.20 -5.02
CA ASN A 31 3.32 -8.28 -5.62
C ASN A 31 3.58 -8.03 -7.09
N VAL A 32 4.70 -8.56 -7.57
CA VAL A 32 5.03 -8.68 -8.98
C VAL A 32 5.50 -10.10 -9.24
N GLN A 33 4.89 -10.77 -10.20
CA GLN A 33 5.44 -11.99 -10.80
C GLN A 33 5.86 -11.67 -12.23
N GLY A 34 7.09 -11.99 -12.61
CA GLY A 34 7.66 -11.57 -13.90
C GLY A 34 8.18 -10.13 -13.87
N SER A 35 7.97 -9.38 -14.95
CA SER A 35 8.49 -8.00 -15.08
C SER A 35 7.40 -6.95 -14.85
N ALA A 36 7.76 -5.85 -14.17
CA ALA A 36 6.90 -4.70 -13.93
C ALA A 36 7.69 -3.38 -13.97
N TYR A 37 7.01 -2.27 -14.26
CA TYR A 37 7.62 -0.93 -14.32
C TYR A 37 8.07 -0.45 -12.93
N ARG A 38 7.25 -0.74 -11.91
CA ARG A 38 7.54 -0.44 -10.51
C ARG A 38 7.77 -1.71 -9.70
N LEU A 39 8.53 -1.55 -8.62
CA LEU A 39 8.79 -2.62 -7.68
C LEU A 39 7.74 -2.64 -6.59
N PRO A 40 7.44 -3.83 -6.06
CA PRO A 40 6.48 -3.90 -4.99
C PRO A 40 6.98 -3.12 -3.74
N GLY A 41 6.04 -2.43 -3.09
CA GLY A 41 6.26 -1.39 -2.10
C GLY A 41 6.02 0.03 -2.65
N THR A 42 5.90 0.20 -3.97
CA THR A 42 5.46 1.47 -4.58
C THR A 42 4.10 1.89 -4.04
N LYS A 43 3.98 3.19 -3.74
CA LYS A 43 2.78 3.81 -3.19
C LYS A 43 2.26 4.89 -4.14
N VAL A 44 0.94 4.97 -4.27
CA VAL A 44 0.25 5.96 -5.08
C VAL A 44 -0.93 6.50 -4.30
N MET A 45 -1.16 7.81 -4.35
CA MET A 45 -2.40 8.43 -3.88
C MET A 45 -3.35 8.60 -5.07
N MET A 46 -4.63 8.32 -4.86
CA MET A 46 -5.71 8.73 -5.74
C MET A 46 -6.80 9.42 -4.91
N ALA A 47 -7.28 10.58 -5.37
CA ALA A 47 -8.32 11.35 -4.70
C ALA A 47 -9.61 11.43 -5.53
N GLU A 48 -10.73 11.63 -4.87
CA GLU A 48 -12.07 11.67 -5.47
C GLU A 48 -12.24 12.76 -6.55
N ASP A 49 -11.40 13.80 -6.52
CA ASP A 49 -11.37 14.87 -7.52
C ASP A 49 -10.55 14.53 -8.77
N GLY A 50 -10.06 13.30 -8.90
CA GLY A 50 -9.28 12.85 -10.05
C GLY A 50 -7.78 13.06 -9.91
N ARG A 51 -7.29 13.65 -8.80
CA ARG A 51 -5.84 13.76 -8.58
C ARG A 51 -5.21 12.39 -8.37
N ILE A 52 -4.05 12.21 -8.98
CA ILE A 52 -3.20 11.03 -8.82
C ILE A 52 -1.80 11.53 -8.48
N PHE A 53 -1.21 10.98 -7.42
CA PHE A 53 0.19 11.24 -7.06
C PHE A 53 0.97 9.94 -6.98
N GLY A 54 2.00 9.82 -7.82
CA GLY A 54 2.75 8.58 -8.03
C GLY A 54 2.30 7.83 -9.29
N THR A 55 2.94 6.70 -9.57
CA THR A 55 2.62 5.86 -10.74
C THR A 55 3.01 4.41 -10.47
N ILE A 56 2.22 3.47 -11.01
CA ILE A 56 2.47 2.02 -10.94
C ILE A 56 2.98 1.49 -12.29
N SER A 57 2.32 1.86 -13.39
CA SER A 57 2.62 1.35 -14.73
C SER A 57 3.06 2.43 -15.71
N GLY A 58 2.66 3.68 -15.46
CA GLY A 58 2.91 4.81 -16.37
C GLY A 58 1.99 4.82 -17.59
N GLY A 59 0.80 4.19 -17.52
CA GLY A 59 -0.07 3.96 -18.67
C GLY A 59 -1.55 3.77 -18.31
N CYS A 60 -2.25 2.93 -19.08
CA CYS A 60 -3.71 2.76 -18.98
C CYS A 60 -4.19 2.11 -17.67
N LEU A 61 -3.31 1.42 -16.95
CA LEU A 61 -3.67 0.73 -15.70
C LEU A 61 -4.18 1.70 -14.63
N GLU A 62 -3.59 2.89 -14.56
CA GLU A 62 -3.95 3.92 -13.59
C GLU A 62 -5.43 4.34 -13.67
N SER A 63 -6.04 4.30 -14.87
CA SER A 63 -7.45 4.64 -15.05
C SER A 63 -8.40 3.58 -14.46
N ASP A 64 -8.08 2.29 -14.64
CA ASP A 64 -8.88 1.21 -14.05
C ASP A 64 -8.72 1.18 -12.53
N LEU A 65 -7.49 1.36 -12.06
CA LEU A 65 -7.19 1.51 -10.63
C LEU A 65 -7.93 2.67 -9.99
N PHE A 66 -8.10 3.79 -10.69
CA PHE A 66 -8.89 4.92 -10.22
C PHE A 66 -10.34 4.53 -9.97
N GLY A 67 -10.97 3.78 -10.89
CA GLY A 67 -12.33 3.28 -10.69
C GLY A 67 -12.45 2.34 -9.48
N TRP A 68 -11.42 1.54 -9.18
CA TRP A 68 -11.38 0.75 -7.95
C TRP A 68 -11.12 1.58 -6.69
N ALA A 69 -10.31 2.63 -6.79
CA ALA A 69 -10.07 3.59 -5.72
C ALA A 69 -11.36 4.31 -5.35
N GLU A 70 -12.14 4.78 -6.32
CA GLU A 70 -13.46 5.39 -6.09
C GLU A 70 -14.38 4.43 -5.34
N LYS A 71 -14.47 3.16 -5.78
CA LYS A 71 -15.28 2.15 -5.08
C LYS A 71 -14.81 1.90 -3.65
N ALA A 72 -13.50 1.93 -3.38
CA ALA A 72 -12.95 1.79 -2.03
C ALA A 72 -13.25 3.01 -1.16
N MET A 73 -13.10 4.23 -1.70
CA MET A 73 -13.45 5.49 -1.03
C MET A 73 -14.95 5.60 -0.73
N GLN A 74 -15.80 5.05 -1.60
CA GLN A 74 -17.25 5.01 -1.41
C GLN A 74 -17.66 4.00 -0.34
N SER A 75 -17.13 2.77 -0.38
CA SER A 75 -17.49 1.74 0.62
C SER A 75 -16.77 1.90 1.95
N GLY A 76 -15.63 2.59 1.99
CA GLY A 76 -14.76 2.65 3.16
C GLY A 76 -14.01 1.34 3.41
N GLU A 77 -14.03 0.40 2.47
CA GLU A 77 -13.43 -0.92 2.60
C GLU A 77 -12.21 -1.10 1.69
N PRO A 78 -11.13 -1.74 2.18
CA PRO A 78 -9.99 -2.14 1.37
C PRO A 78 -10.38 -3.02 0.16
N ARG A 79 -9.56 -2.97 -0.89
CA ARG A 79 -9.68 -3.84 -2.06
C ARG A 79 -8.33 -4.41 -2.46
N LEU A 80 -8.36 -5.62 -3.03
CA LEU A 80 -7.20 -6.26 -3.65
C LEU A 80 -7.49 -6.48 -5.13
N GLN A 81 -6.64 -5.96 -6.02
CA GLN A 81 -6.77 -6.15 -7.45
C GLN A 81 -5.57 -6.91 -8.01
N ARG A 82 -5.85 -7.83 -8.94
CA ARG A 82 -4.82 -8.57 -9.65
C ARG A 82 -4.92 -8.30 -11.15
N TYR A 83 -3.80 -7.95 -11.74
CA TYR A 83 -3.66 -7.72 -13.17
C TYR A 83 -2.66 -8.70 -13.74
N ASP A 84 -3.02 -9.34 -14.83
CA ASP A 84 -2.07 -10.09 -15.66
C ASP A 84 -1.78 -9.28 -16.92
N LEU A 85 -0.57 -8.71 -16.99
CA LEU A 85 -0.12 -7.92 -18.13
C LEU A 85 0.58 -8.78 -19.18
N SER A 86 0.74 -10.09 -18.93
CA SER A 86 1.40 -11.01 -19.85
C SER A 86 0.47 -11.52 -20.96
N GLU A 87 -0.84 -11.60 -20.70
CA GLU A 87 -1.84 -12.15 -21.62
C GLU A 87 -2.75 -11.10 -22.27
N SER A 88 -2.73 -9.85 -21.81
CA SER A 88 -3.72 -8.86 -22.22
C SER A 88 -3.27 -8.01 -23.43
N GLU A 89 -3.98 -8.11 -24.55
CA GLU A 89 -3.97 -7.08 -25.61
C GLU A 89 -4.58 -5.74 -25.11
N VAL A 90 -5.47 -5.79 -24.11
CA VAL A 90 -6.19 -4.62 -23.56
C VAL A 90 -5.25 -3.62 -22.85
N TRP A 91 -4.20 -4.12 -22.20
CA TRP A 91 -3.22 -3.29 -21.47
C TRP A 91 -1.88 -3.20 -22.18
N SER A 92 -1.73 -3.83 -23.36
CA SER A 92 -0.48 -3.87 -24.10
C SER A 92 -0.64 -3.37 -25.53
N LEU A 93 0.21 -2.43 -25.93
CA LEU A 93 0.49 -2.15 -27.34
C LEU A 93 1.44 -3.22 -27.94
N GLY A 94 1.54 -4.40 -27.32
CA GLY A 94 2.55 -5.43 -27.65
C GLY A 94 3.99 -5.12 -27.20
N ILE A 95 4.22 -3.99 -26.52
CA ILE A 95 5.53 -3.53 -26.04
C ILE A 95 5.38 -3.12 -24.58
N GLY A 96 6.03 -3.81 -23.64
CA GLY A 96 5.90 -3.48 -22.21
C GLY A 96 6.26 -4.61 -21.25
N CYS A 97 6.01 -4.35 -19.97
CA CYS A 97 6.28 -5.27 -18.86
C CYS A 97 5.40 -6.53 -18.95
N LYS A 98 6.02 -7.71 -19.00
CA LYS A 98 5.33 -9.02 -19.04
C LYS A 98 5.32 -9.65 -17.66
N GLY A 99 4.34 -9.27 -16.85
CA GLY A 99 4.20 -9.78 -15.50
C GLY A 99 2.80 -9.58 -14.96
N SER A 100 2.53 -10.19 -13.80
CA SER A 100 1.30 -9.99 -13.05
C SER A 100 1.55 -9.11 -11.83
N LEU A 101 0.60 -8.24 -11.53
CA LEU A 101 0.64 -7.28 -10.44
C LEU A 101 -0.47 -7.63 -9.44
N THR A 102 -0.17 -7.52 -8.15
CA THR A 102 -1.20 -7.48 -7.10
C THR A 102 -1.14 -6.14 -6.43
N ILE A 103 -2.26 -5.42 -6.35
CA ILE A 103 -2.34 -4.04 -5.87
C ILE A 103 -3.37 -3.98 -4.75
N GLY A 104 -2.94 -3.53 -3.58
CA GLY A 104 -3.81 -3.20 -2.46
C GLY A 104 -4.31 -1.76 -2.62
N ILE A 105 -5.58 -1.53 -2.34
CA ILE A 105 -6.24 -0.24 -2.44
C ILE A 105 -6.92 0.02 -1.10
N LEU A 106 -6.48 1.06 -0.41
CA LEU A 106 -6.83 1.35 0.97
C LEU A 106 -7.50 2.72 1.05
N PRO A 107 -8.79 2.81 1.38
CA PRO A 107 -9.39 4.10 1.66
C PRO A 107 -8.75 4.70 2.92
N VAL A 108 -8.37 5.97 2.84
CA VAL A 108 -7.72 6.69 3.95
C VAL A 108 -8.69 7.76 4.43
N ASN A 109 -9.20 7.58 5.65
CA ASN A 109 -10.20 8.46 6.25
C ASN A 109 -9.52 9.41 7.26
N PRO A 110 -9.75 10.74 7.20
CA PRO A 110 -9.15 11.69 8.14
C PRO A 110 -9.60 11.51 9.60
N GLN A 111 -10.73 10.84 9.84
CA GLN A 111 -11.22 10.55 11.20
C GLN A 111 -10.71 9.21 11.75
N ASP A 112 -9.96 8.48 10.94
CA ASP A 112 -9.41 7.19 11.31
C ASP A 112 -8.11 7.36 12.09
N ARG A 113 -8.14 6.97 13.37
CA ARG A 113 -7.03 7.15 14.29
C ARG A 113 -5.75 6.47 13.79
N PHE A 114 -5.87 5.32 13.13
CA PHE A 114 -4.72 4.62 12.60
C PHE A 114 -3.94 5.48 11.59
N TRP A 115 -4.64 6.10 10.65
CA TRP A 115 -4.03 6.94 9.63
C TRP A 115 -3.45 8.25 10.19
N LEU A 116 -4.06 8.80 11.25
CA LEU A 116 -3.49 9.92 11.98
C LEU A 116 -2.15 9.57 12.63
N GLN A 117 -2.03 8.37 13.21
CA GLN A 117 -0.76 7.89 13.79
C GLN A 117 0.30 7.61 12.72
N VAL A 118 -0.10 7.14 11.53
CA VAL A 118 0.82 6.99 10.39
C VAL A 118 1.37 8.35 9.95
N ASP A 119 0.52 9.36 9.77
CA ASP A 119 0.97 10.72 9.42
C ASP A 119 1.91 11.28 10.49
N GLU A 120 1.55 11.20 11.78
CA GLU A 120 2.38 11.68 12.89
C GLU A 120 3.78 11.05 12.89
N ALA A 121 3.87 9.73 12.73
CA ALA A 121 5.15 9.02 12.69
C ALA A 121 6.00 9.44 11.48
N LEU A 122 5.37 9.62 10.30
CA LEU A 122 6.07 10.07 9.10
C LEU A 122 6.55 11.52 9.18
N GLN A 123 5.78 12.42 9.80
CA GLN A 123 6.20 13.81 10.05
C GLN A 123 7.39 13.90 11.01
N ARG A 124 7.49 12.96 11.96
CA ARG A 124 8.64 12.85 12.89
C ARG A 124 9.88 12.19 12.28
N GLU A 125 9.81 11.84 10.99
CA GLU A 125 10.87 11.12 10.28
C GLU A 125 11.25 9.78 10.91
N GLN A 126 10.33 9.16 11.64
CA GLN A 126 10.53 7.83 12.21
C GLN A 126 10.44 6.78 11.11
N SER A 127 11.34 5.79 11.14
CA SER A 127 11.14 4.58 10.35
C SER A 127 9.89 3.86 10.84
N VAL A 128 9.03 3.45 9.91
CA VAL A 128 7.75 2.83 10.22
C VAL A 128 7.58 1.53 9.46
N SER A 129 7.04 0.51 10.15
CA SER A 129 6.50 -0.69 9.55
C SER A 129 4.98 -0.61 9.51
N LEU A 130 4.39 -0.72 8.32
CA LEU A 130 2.95 -0.71 8.12
C LEU A 130 2.46 -2.12 7.73
N ILE A 131 1.67 -2.73 8.58
CA ILE A 131 1.09 -4.05 8.36
C ILE A 131 -0.38 -3.87 8.02
N ILE A 132 -0.82 -4.44 6.91
CA ILE A 132 -2.23 -4.40 6.52
C ILE A 132 -2.63 -5.76 5.95
N GLU A 133 -3.64 -6.35 6.57
CA GLU A 133 -4.37 -7.49 6.08
C GLU A 133 -5.61 -6.94 5.34
N ILE A 134 -5.74 -7.29 4.05
CA ILE A 134 -6.72 -6.65 3.16
C ILE A 134 -8.13 -7.26 3.30
N ILE A 135 -8.24 -8.53 3.68
CA ILE A 135 -9.50 -9.29 3.64
C ILE A 135 -10.40 -8.93 4.81
N ASN A 136 -9.83 -8.81 6.01
CA ASN A 136 -10.49 -8.50 7.27
C ASN A 136 -10.17 -7.08 7.77
N GLY A 137 -9.24 -6.38 7.11
CA GLY A 137 -8.91 -4.99 7.43
C GLY A 137 -8.03 -4.80 8.66
N SER A 138 -7.49 -5.88 9.24
CA SER A 138 -6.57 -5.79 10.38
C SER A 138 -5.30 -5.05 9.97
N ARG A 139 -4.81 -4.19 10.84
CA ARG A 139 -3.66 -3.32 10.54
C ARG A 139 -2.86 -2.99 11.78
N ALA A 140 -1.56 -2.81 11.59
CA ALA A 140 -0.66 -2.39 12.64
C ALA A 140 0.38 -1.41 12.11
N LEU A 141 0.77 -0.49 12.98
CA LEU A 141 1.86 0.45 12.77
C LEU A 141 2.91 0.18 13.84
N LEU A 142 4.13 -0.09 13.42
CA LEU A 142 5.27 -0.24 14.30
C LEU A 142 6.30 0.84 13.95
N THR A 143 7.03 1.30 14.95
CA THR A 143 8.25 2.10 14.78
C THR A 143 9.45 1.27 15.22
N GLU A 144 10.65 1.84 15.15
CA GLU A 144 11.89 1.18 15.58
C GLU A 144 11.87 0.73 17.06
N ASN A 145 11.02 1.33 17.90
CA ASN A 145 11.07 1.11 19.35
C ASN A 145 9.81 0.46 19.92
N GLU A 146 8.68 0.49 19.20
CA GLU A 146 7.39 0.05 19.75
C GLU A 146 6.31 -0.17 18.68
N MET A 147 5.27 -0.89 19.06
CA MET A 147 4.00 -0.91 18.32
C MET A 147 3.21 0.36 18.65
N VAL A 148 2.97 1.19 17.66
CA VAL A 148 2.28 2.48 17.81
C VAL A 148 0.77 2.33 17.71
N ALA A 149 0.31 1.43 16.83
CA ALA A 149 -1.10 1.18 16.60
C ALA A 149 -1.34 -0.28 16.21
N ARG A 150 -2.48 -0.82 16.64
CA ARG A 150 -3.02 -2.10 16.15
C ARG A 150 -4.54 -2.03 16.17
N GLU A 151 -5.13 -2.45 15.07
CA GLU A 151 -6.57 -2.63 14.94
C GLU A 151 -6.84 -3.99 14.32
N GLY A 152 -7.79 -4.72 14.89
CA GLY A 152 -8.10 -6.09 14.52
C GLY A 152 -7.26 -7.14 15.26
N ASP A 153 -7.89 -8.29 15.48
CA ASP A 153 -7.34 -9.37 16.31
C ASP A 153 -6.58 -10.43 15.49
N LEU A 154 -6.68 -10.38 14.15
CA LEU A 154 -6.27 -11.46 13.25
C LEU A 154 -4.90 -11.25 12.57
N LEU A 155 -4.02 -10.42 13.15
CA LEU A 155 -2.62 -10.39 12.71
C LEU A 155 -1.85 -11.52 13.42
N PRO A 156 -1.30 -12.50 12.69
CA PRO A 156 -0.51 -13.57 13.29
C PRO A 156 0.68 -13.00 14.06
N GLU A 157 1.00 -13.57 15.22
CA GLU A 157 2.17 -13.13 16.00
C GLU A 157 3.46 -13.21 15.19
N GLU A 158 3.57 -14.18 14.27
CA GLU A 158 4.72 -14.31 13.39
C GLU A 158 4.90 -13.07 12.51
N VAL A 159 3.81 -12.50 12.01
CA VAL A 159 3.83 -11.29 11.18
C VAL A 159 4.28 -10.09 12.01
N LEU A 160 3.77 -9.96 13.23
CA LEU A 160 4.18 -8.89 14.16
C LEU A 160 5.66 -9.02 14.54
N ARG A 161 6.14 -10.23 14.85
CA ARG A 161 7.54 -10.48 15.22
C ARG A 161 8.51 -10.20 14.08
N LEU A 162 8.16 -10.57 12.85
CA LEU A 162 9.00 -10.30 11.69
C LEU A 162 9.05 -8.80 11.35
N ALA A 163 8.03 -8.03 11.74
CA ALA A 163 7.97 -6.58 11.58
C ALA A 163 8.74 -5.78 12.63
N MET A 164 9.22 -6.45 13.68
CA MET A 164 10.05 -5.83 14.71
C MET A 164 11.51 -5.71 14.23
N PRO A 165 12.17 -4.58 14.53
CA PRO A 165 13.48 -4.21 13.98
C PRO A 165 14.64 -5.12 14.40
N ASP A 166 14.56 -5.80 15.54
CA ASP A 166 15.59 -6.74 16.02
C ASP A 166 15.58 -8.11 15.33
N SER A 167 14.65 -8.36 14.40
CA SER A 167 14.61 -9.62 13.67
C SER A 167 15.59 -9.62 12.49
N ALA A 168 16.81 -10.12 12.71
CA ALA A 168 17.84 -10.36 11.68
C ALA A 168 17.43 -11.36 10.56
N LEU A 169 16.13 -11.65 10.41
CA LEU A 169 15.53 -12.71 9.59
C LEU A 169 14.74 -12.17 8.39
N ILE A 170 14.90 -10.90 8.02
CA ILE A 170 14.14 -10.20 6.95
C ILE A 170 14.44 -10.72 5.51
N ALA A 171 14.67 -12.02 5.28
CA ALA A 171 15.04 -12.46 3.93
C ALA A 171 14.66 -13.88 3.47
N ARG A 172 14.26 -14.85 4.31
CA ARG A 172 14.34 -16.26 3.83
C ARG A 172 13.23 -17.27 4.12
N HIS A 173 12.14 -17.01 4.86
CA HIS A 173 11.35 -18.16 5.34
C HIS A 173 9.81 -18.15 5.38
N VAL A 174 9.09 -17.23 4.72
CA VAL A 174 7.62 -17.40 4.63
C VAL A 174 7.13 -17.25 3.19
N GLN A 175 7.15 -18.38 2.48
CA GLN A 175 6.81 -18.53 1.07
C GLN A 175 5.30 -18.40 0.74
N LYS A 176 4.51 -17.76 1.63
CA LYS A 176 3.06 -17.52 1.46
C LYS A 176 2.63 -16.07 1.79
N SER A 177 3.54 -15.24 2.29
CA SER A 177 3.29 -13.84 2.65
C SER A 177 4.33 -13.02 1.89
N LEU A 178 3.92 -12.02 1.12
CA LEU A 178 4.87 -11.29 0.29
C LEU A 178 5.52 -10.16 1.10
N PHE A 179 6.82 -10.24 1.30
CA PHE A 179 7.60 -9.25 2.05
C PHE A 179 8.16 -8.21 1.10
N LEU A 180 7.90 -6.94 1.39
CA LEU A 180 8.46 -5.84 0.62
C LEU A 180 9.14 -4.88 1.57
N LYS A 181 10.45 -5.09 1.75
CA LYS A 181 11.51 -4.14 1.42
C LYS A 181 11.49 -2.68 1.93
N ALA A 182 10.35 -2.07 2.23
CA ALA A 182 10.18 -0.90 3.09
C ALA A 182 9.01 -1.26 3.99
N ASP A 183 9.33 -2.16 4.92
CA ASP A 183 8.57 -2.49 6.12
C ASP A 183 7.05 -2.56 5.96
N ILE A 184 6.57 -3.25 4.93
CA ILE A 184 5.15 -3.60 4.79
C ILE A 184 4.97 -5.10 4.80
N PHE A 185 4.12 -5.58 5.71
CA PHE A 185 3.75 -6.97 5.86
C PHE A 185 2.33 -7.18 5.34
N ILE A 186 2.19 -8.08 4.39
CA ILE A 186 0.89 -8.51 3.85
C ILE A 186 0.78 -10.01 4.05
N SER A 187 -0.18 -10.44 4.85
CA SER A 187 -0.65 -11.82 4.85
C SER A 187 -1.95 -11.89 4.05
N MET A 188 -2.02 -12.83 3.10
CA MET A 188 -3.28 -13.25 2.49
C MET A 188 -3.61 -14.62 3.09
N TRP A 189 -4.57 -14.68 4.01
CA TRP A 189 -5.11 -15.94 4.51
C TRP A 189 -6.47 -16.20 3.89
#